data_AF-X1IVY3-F1
#
_entry.id   AF-X1IVY3-F1
#
_cell.length_a   1.000
_cell.length_b   1.000
_cell.length_c   1.000
_cell.angle_alpha   90.00
_cell.angle_beta   90.00
_cell.angle_gamma   90.00
#
_symmetry.space_group_name_H-M   'P 1'
#
loop_
_entity.id
_entity.type
_entity.pdbx_description
1 polymer ?
#
loop_
_entity_poly.entity_id
_entity_poly.type
_entity_poly.pdbx_seq_one_letter_code
_entity_poly.pdbx_strand_id
1 'polypeptide(L)'
;MLNQLERVEKRYQELNRQIAMPEVASDLKQLQVLAQERASIESLVTKYRQYKATFKSLEETRAMLSGGLDEDMATLVKQEIESLESQLDH
;
A
#
# COMPACT_ATOMS: atom_id res chain seq x y z
N MET A 1 -11.46 -4.89 -9.85
CA MET A 1 -10.39 -3.86 -9.90
C MET A 1 -9.31 -4.10 -8.85
N LEU A 2 -9.63 -4.31 -7.57
CA LEU A 2 -8.63 -4.61 -6.52
C LEU A 2 -7.74 -5.84 -6.84
N ASN A 3 -8.33 -6.92 -7.36
CA ASN A 3 -7.57 -8.11 -7.80
C ASN A 3 -6.49 -7.80 -8.87
N GLN A 4 -6.69 -6.75 -9.68
CA GLN A 4 -5.70 -6.35 -10.68
C GLN A 4 -4.56 -5.56 -10.05
N LEU A 5 -4.85 -4.66 -9.10
CA LEU A 5 -3.84 -3.95 -8.32
C LEU A 5 -2.99 -4.90 -7.49
N GLU A 6 -3.60 -5.94 -6.91
CA GLU A 6 -2.88 -6.97 -6.17
C GLU A 6 -1.92 -7.77 -7.09
N ARG A 7 -2.33 -8.04 -8.34
CA ARG A 7 -1.43 -8.67 -9.33
C ARG A 7 -0.26 -7.74 -9.69
N VAL A 8 -0.50 -6.44 -9.84
CA VAL A 8 0.56 -5.46 -10.11
C VAL A 8 1.51 -5.36 -8.91
N GLU A 9 1.01 -5.35 -7.68
CA GLU A 9 1.83 -5.37 -6.47
C GLU A 9 2.70 -6.64 -6.38
N LYS A 10 2.13 -7.81 -6.68
CA LYS A 10 2.89 -9.08 -6.74
C LYS A 10 3.97 -9.03 -7.82
N ARG A 11 3.67 -8.50 -9.01
CA ARG A 11 4.66 -8.33 -10.08
C ARG A 11 5.79 -7.41 -9.64
N TYR A 12 5.47 -6.29 -8.98
CA TYR A 12 6.49 -5.36 -8.45
C TYR A 12 7.40 -6.02 -7.42
N GLN A 13 6.85 -6.82 -6.50
CA GLN A 13 7.65 -7.58 -5.53
C GLN A 13 8.57 -8.60 -6.23
N GLU A 14 8.05 -9.30 -7.24
CA GLU A 14 8.84 -10.25 -8.03
C GLU A 14 9.98 -9.56 -8.77
N LEU A 15 9.74 -8.41 -9.42
CA LEU A 15 10.78 -7.62 -10.08
C LEU A 15 11.87 -7.19 -9.11
N ASN A 16 11.52 -6.72 -7.91
CA ASN A 16 12.49 -6.39 -6.87
C ASN A 16 13.35 -7.60 -6.47
N ARG A 17 12.72 -8.77 -6.34
CA ARG A 17 13.43 -10.01 -6.02
C ARG A 17 14.40 -10.39 -7.13
N GLN A 18 13.97 -10.35 -8.39
CA GLN A 18 14.81 -10.66 -9.55
C GLN A 18 16.00 -9.70 -9.66
N ILE A 19 15.77 -8.39 -9.49
CA ILE A 19 16.83 -7.37 -9.52
C ILE A 19 17.87 -7.61 -8.40
N ALA A 20 17.45 -8.13 -7.25
CA ALA A 20 18.34 -8.44 -6.14
C ALA A 20 19.14 -9.74 -6.34
N MET A 21 18.86 -10.53 -7.39
CA MET A 21 19.62 -11.75 -7.69
C MET A 21 21.00 -11.41 -8.27
N PRO A 22 22.10 -11.99 -7.76
CA PRO A 22 23.46 -11.70 -8.24
C PRO A 22 23.63 -11.91 -9.75
N GLU A 23 22.97 -12.92 -10.31
CA GLU A 23 23.06 -13.25 -11.73
C GLU A 23 22.50 -12.09 -12.58
N VAL A 24 21.36 -11.51 -12.15
CA VAL A 24 20.72 -10.37 -12.81
C VAL A 24 21.50 -9.08 -12.57
N ALA A 25 21.98 -8.85 -11.34
CA ALA A 25 22.76 -7.66 -11.00
C ALA A 25 24.08 -7.59 -11.79
N SER A 26 24.62 -8.74 -12.19
CA SER A 26 25.83 -8.84 -13.02
C SER A 26 25.58 -8.67 -14.53
N ASP A 27 24.33 -8.80 -14.99
CA ASP A 27 23.93 -8.55 -16.39
C ASP A 27 23.24 -7.19 -16.51
N LEU A 28 24.01 -6.17 -16.95
CA LEU A 28 23.52 -4.80 -17.11
C LEU A 28 22.30 -4.69 -18.04
N LYS A 29 22.21 -5.53 -19.08
CA LYS A 29 21.11 -5.48 -20.04
C LYS A 29 19.84 -6.04 -19.40
N GLN A 30 19.95 -7.17 -18.71
CA GLN A 30 18.82 -7.77 -17.98
C GLN A 30 18.36 -6.85 -16.84
N LEU A 31 19.29 -6.29 -16.08
CA LEU A 31 19.02 -5.34 -15.01
C LEU A 31 18.26 -4.11 -15.52
N GLN A 32 18.68 -3.53 -16.65
CA GLN A 32 18.03 -2.34 -17.22
C GLN A 32 16.57 -2.62 -17.62
N VAL A 33 16.29 -3.77 -18.24
CA VAL A 33 14.94 -4.17 -18.64
C VAL A 33 14.03 -4.32 -17.42
N LEU A 34 14.49 -5.05 -16.40
CA LEU A 34 13.71 -5.28 -15.18
C LEU A 34 13.50 -3.98 -14.37
N ALA A 35 14.53 -3.13 -14.30
CA ALA A 35 14.44 -1.85 -13.61
C ALA A 35 13.44 -0.90 -14.29
N GLN A 36 13.40 -0.89 -15.63
CA GLN A 36 12.44 -0.09 -16.38
C GLN A 36 11.01 -0.60 -16.20
N GLU A 37 10.79 -1.92 -16.22
CA GLU A 37 9.49 -2.50 -15.92
C GLU A 37 9.05 -2.17 -14.49
N ARG A 38 9.94 -2.31 -13.50
CA ARG A 38 9.69 -1.96 -12.09
C ARG A 38 9.25 -0.50 -11.96
N ALA A 39 10.00 0.42 -12.57
CA ALA A 39 9.70 1.85 -12.53
C ALA A 39 8.35 2.17 -13.18
N SER A 40 7.97 1.45 -14.25
CA SER A 40 6.70 1.68 -14.95
C SER A 40 5.45 1.40 -14.11
N ILE A 41 5.56 0.52 -13.10
CA ILE A 41 4.45 0.15 -12.22
C ILE A 41 4.60 0.69 -10.78
N GLU A 42 5.73 1.31 -10.45
CA GLU A 42 6.06 1.80 -9.10
C GLU A 42 5.03 2.80 -8.57
N SER A 43 4.61 3.76 -9.40
CA SER A 43 3.63 4.78 -9.01
C SER A 43 2.26 4.18 -8.67
N LEU A 44 1.80 3.20 -9.45
CA LEU A 44 0.54 2.51 -9.23
C LEU A 44 0.57 1.68 -7.94
N VAL A 45 1.66 0.94 -7.72
CA VAL A 45 1.84 0.16 -6.48
C VAL A 45 1.94 1.06 -5.26
N THR A 46 2.63 2.20 -5.37
CA THR A 46 2.76 3.15 -4.27
C THR A 46 1.39 3.67 -3.83
N LYS A 47 0.56 4.12 -4.78
CA LYS A 47 -0.82 4.56 -4.48
C LYS A 47 -1.66 3.45 -3.87
N TYR A 48 -1.57 2.23 -4.43
CA TYR A 48 -2.33 1.09 -3.90
C TYR A 48 -1.91 0.71 -2.47
N ARG A 49 -0.62 0.79 -2.16
CA ARG A 49 -0.10 0.54 -0.80
C ARG A 49 -0.55 1.61 0.19
N GLN A 50 -0.57 2.88 -0.22
CA GLN A 50 -1.12 3.97 0.58
C GLN A 50 -2.60 3.72 0.89
N TYR A 51 -3.40 3.43 -0.14
CA TYR A 51 -4.80 3.05 0.04
C TYR A 51 -4.98 1.88 1.03
N LYS A 52 -4.20 0.80 0.87
CA LYS A 52 -4.27 -0.35 1.79
C LYS A 52 -3.90 0.02 3.23
N ALA A 53 -2.92 0.89 3.42
CA ALA A 53 -2.50 1.34 4.73
C ALA A 53 -3.60 2.18 5.39
N THR A 54 -4.12 3.20 4.70
CA THR A 54 -5.23 4.04 5.18
C THR A 54 -6.47 3.21 5.48
N PHE A 55 -6.84 2.28 4.60
CA PHE A 55 -7.97 1.38 4.81
C PHE A 55 -7.78 0.51 6.06
N LYS A 56 -6.57 -0.04 6.26
CA LYS A 56 -6.27 -0.83 7.45
C LYS A 56 -6.34 0.03 8.72
N SER A 57 -5.77 1.23 8.71
CA SER A 57 -5.86 2.16 9.84
C SER A 57 -7.32 2.52 10.15
N LEU A 58 -8.15 2.74 9.13
CA LEU A 58 -9.57 3.00 9.33
C LEU A 58 -10.28 1.85 10.05
N GLU A 59 -10.03 0.61 9.62
CA GLU A 59 -10.62 -0.58 10.24
C GLU A 59 -10.14 -0.77 11.69
N GLU A 60 -8.85 -0.55 11.96
CA GLU A 60 -8.29 -0.59 13.31
C GLU A 60 -8.90 0.50 14.21
N THR A 61 -9.01 1.74 13.73
CA THR A 61 -9.62 2.87 14.45
C THR A 61 -11.11 2.65 14.70
N ARG A 62 -11.85 2.09 13.73
CA ARG A 62 -13.26 1.70 13.93
C ARG A 62 -13.41 0.62 14.99
N ALA A 63 -12.49 -0.34 15.05
CA ALA A 63 -12.52 -1.37 16.08
C ALA A 63 -12.35 -0.78 17.50
N MET A 64 -11.62 0.34 17.65
CA MET A 64 -11.45 1.00 18.95
C MET A 64 -12.78 1.49 19.56
N LEU A 65 -13.76 1.89 18.74
CA LEU A 65 -15.09 2.31 19.22
C LEU A 65 -15.83 1.19 19.97
N SER A 66 -15.51 -0.08 19.67
CA SER A 66 -16.10 -1.23 20.36
C SER A 66 -15.51 -1.48 21.75
N GLY A 67 -14.42 -0.80 22.12
CA GLY A 67 -13.63 -1.03 23.33
C GLY A 67 -14.11 -0.32 24.60
N GLY A 68 -15.28 0.35 24.59
CA GLY A 68 -15.80 1.04 25.78
C GLY A 68 -15.02 2.31 26.12
N LEU A 69 -14.78 3.16 25.13
CA LEU A 69 -14.14 4.47 25.30
C LEU A 69 -15.05 5.45 26.09
N ASP A 70 -14.44 6.38 26.81
CA ASP A 70 -15.14 7.54 27.35
C ASP A 70 -15.55 8.52 26.23
N GLU A 71 -16.38 9.51 26.56
CA GLU A 71 -17.00 10.42 25.59
C GLU A 71 -15.98 11.29 24.84
N ASP A 72 -14.92 11.73 25.54
CA ASP A 72 -13.86 12.54 24.97
C ASP A 72 -13.01 11.72 23.98
N MET A 73 -12.58 10.51 24.37
CA MET A 73 -11.85 9.61 23.47
C MET A 73 -12.71 9.14 22.31
N ALA A 74 -13.99 8.84 22.52
CA ALA A 74 -14.90 8.44 21.44
C ALA A 74 -15.06 9.55 20.39
N THR A 75 -15.05 10.82 20.81
CA THR A 75 -15.12 11.97 19.90
C THR A 75 -13.86 12.08 19.04
N LEU A 76 -12.68 11.93 19.64
CA LEU A 76 -11.41 11.95 18.91
C LEU A 76 -11.31 10.80 17.90
N VAL A 77 -11.73 9.59 18.28
CA VAL A 77 -11.71 8.42 17.39
C VAL A 77 -12.66 8.61 16.20
N LYS A 78 -13.83 9.23 16.40
CA LYS A 78 -14.76 9.56 15.30
C LYS A 78 -14.17 10.58 14.32
N GLN A 79 -13.49 11.60 14.82
CA GLN A 79 -12.81 12.59 13.96
C GLN A 79 -11.69 11.95 13.13
N GLU A 80 -10.93 11.02 13.71
CA GLU A 80 -9.91 10.27 13.00
C GLU A 80 -10.52 9.37 11.90
N ILE A 81 -11.64 8.71 12.19
CA ILE A 81 -12.40 7.93 11.19
C ILE A 81 -12.81 8.81 10.01
N GLU A 82 -13.39 9.98 10.26
CA GLU A 82 -13.79 10.93 9.21
C GLU A 82 -12.59 11.39 8.37
N SER A 83 -11.43 11.63 9.01
CA SER A 83 -10.20 11.99 8.31
C SER A 83 -9.70 10.88 7.39
N LEU A 84 -9.67 9.63 7.89
CA LEU A 84 -9.22 8.46 7.14
C LEU A 84 -10.18 8.11 6.00
N GLU A 85 -11.49 8.29 6.18
CA GLU A 85 -12.48 8.14 5.11
C GLU A 85 -12.27 9.17 3.99
N SER A 86 -12.06 10.43 4.34
CA SER A 86 -11.73 11.50 3.38
C SER A 86 -10.46 11.21 2.57
N GLN A 87 -9.45 10.60 3.19
CA GLN A 87 -8.23 10.16 2.50
C GLN A 87 -8.44 8.98 1.54
N LEU A 88 -9.48 8.16 1.73
CA LEU A 88 -9.80 7.03 0.84
C LEU A 88 -10.65 7.44 -0.37
N ASP A 89 -11.42 8.52 -0.25
CA ASP A 89 -12.30 9.03 -1.31
C ASP A 89 -11.55 9.86 -2.37
N HIS A 90 -10.29 10.24 -2.10
CA HIS A 90 -9.42 11.04 -2.97
C HIS A 90 -8.33 10.22 -3.68
#